data_AF-A0AAD7W294-F1
#
_entry.id   AF-A0AAD7W294-F1
#
_cell.length_a   1.000
_cell.length_b   1.000
_cell.length_c   1.000
_cell.angle_alpha   90.00
_cell.angle_beta   90.00
_cell.angle_gamma   90.00
#
_symmetry.space_group_name_H-M   'P 1'
#
loop_
_entity.id
_entity.type
_entity.pdbx_description
1 polymer ?
#
loop_
_entity_poly.entity_id
_entity_poly.type
_entity_poly.pdbx_seq_one_letter_code
_entity_poly.pdbx_strand_id
1 'polypeptide(L)'
;EDVSFLQSYKDTVKRAQCTLQDPETVSGALVDVAKHLGNLKYRVWEKMLGTVQYTPVTLDPNTAHPKLSLSEDLTSVSWRQERQQVPDNPERFDQWECVLGSEGFRSGRHCWDAEVGNVRCWMVGV
;
A
#
# COMPACT_ATOMS: atom_id res chain seq x y z
N GLU A 1 -21.13 22.80 4.23
CA GLU A 1 -20.36 22.10 3.18
C GLU A 1 -21.07 20.85 2.64
N ASP A 2 -21.96 20.20 3.40
CA ASP A 2 -22.68 18.98 2.92
C ASP A 2 -23.71 19.19 1.81
N VAL A 3 -24.27 20.40 1.66
CA VAL A 3 -25.38 20.64 0.71
C VAL A 3 -24.87 20.72 -0.74
N SER A 4 -23.64 21.20 -0.96
CA SER A 4 -23.03 21.29 -2.29
C SER A 4 -22.72 19.92 -2.90
N PHE A 5 -22.48 18.90 -2.06
CA PHE A 5 -22.30 17.52 -2.53
C PHE A 5 -23.57 16.99 -3.20
N LEU A 6 -24.74 17.22 -2.58
CA LEU A 6 -26.05 16.80 -3.11
C LEU A 6 -26.46 17.55 -4.38
N GLN A 7 -26.01 18.79 -4.58
CA GLN A 7 -26.29 19.53 -5.81
C GLN A 7 -25.65 18.87 -7.05
N SER A 8 -24.45 18.30 -6.89
CA SER A 8 -23.72 17.61 -7.97
C SER A 8 -24.13 16.14 -8.15
N TYR A 9 -25.02 15.61 -7.30
CA TYR A 9 -25.43 14.20 -7.32
C TYR A 9 -25.98 13.79 -8.69
N LYS A 10 -26.80 14.64 -9.31
CA LYS A 10 -27.37 14.37 -10.64
C LYS A 10 -26.29 14.25 -11.73
N ASP A 11 -25.26 15.08 -11.66
CA ASP A 11 -24.15 15.06 -12.63
C ASP A 11 -23.21 13.88 -12.39
N THR A 12 -23.04 13.48 -11.14
CA THR A 12 -22.31 12.26 -10.76
C THR A 12 -23.06 11.00 -11.21
N VAL A 13 -24.39 10.95 -11.05
CA VAL A 13 -25.22 9.84 -11.55
C VAL A 13 -25.19 9.77 -13.08
N LYS A 14 -25.29 10.90 -13.78
CA LYS A 14 -25.16 10.94 -15.25
C LYS A 14 -23.79 10.49 -15.76
N ARG A 15 -22.70 10.86 -15.07
CA ARG A 15 -21.34 10.39 -15.42
C ARG A 15 -21.15 8.90 -15.10
N ALA A 16 -21.78 8.39 -14.05
CA ALA A 16 -21.74 6.98 -13.70
C ALA A 16 -22.61 6.11 -14.65
N GLN A 17 -23.61 6.72 -15.30
CA GLN A 17 -24.35 6.12 -16.41
C GLN A 17 -23.49 6.12 -17.68
N CYS A 18 -22.44 5.29 -17.68
CA CYS A 18 -21.77 4.90 -18.91
C CYS A 18 -22.73 4.07 -19.75
N THR A 19 -23.24 4.62 -20.85
CA THR A 19 -23.66 3.80 -21.99
C THR A 19 -22.41 3.19 -22.59
N LEU A 20 -21.92 2.11 -21.97
CA LEU A 20 -21.00 1.20 -22.64
C LEU A 20 -21.79 0.64 -23.82
N GLN A 21 -21.40 1.00 -25.05
CA GLN A 21 -21.82 0.20 -26.19
C GLN A 21 -21.32 -1.21 -25.93
N ASP A 22 -22.23 -2.19 -25.96
CA ASP A 22 -21.81 -3.59 -25.94
C ASP A 22 -20.77 -3.76 -27.05
N PRO A 23 -19.62 -4.39 -26.76
CA PRO A 23 -18.65 -4.71 -27.80
C PRO A 23 -19.38 -5.46 -28.90
N GLU A 24 -19.32 -4.97 -30.15
CA GLU A 24 -19.87 -5.70 -31.29
C GLU A 24 -19.31 -7.12 -31.26
N THR A 25 -20.19 -8.08 -31.00
CA THR A 25 -19.83 -9.49 -30.97
C THR A 25 -19.60 -9.92 -32.41
N VAL A 26 -18.35 -9.93 -32.85
CA VAL A 26 -17.95 -10.47 -34.15
C VAL A 26 -18.22 -11.97 -34.14
N SER A 27 -19.42 -12.35 -34.55
CA SER A 27 -19.87 -13.75 -34.62
C SER A 27 -18.93 -14.55 -35.51
N GLY A 28 -18.25 -15.53 -34.93
CA GLY A 28 -17.33 -16.44 -35.65
C GLY A 28 -15.84 -16.17 -35.47
N ALA A 29 -15.44 -15.12 -34.74
CA ALA A 29 -14.03 -14.92 -34.37
C ALA A 29 -13.66 -15.81 -33.18
N LEU A 30 -12.80 -16.83 -33.40
CA LEU A 30 -12.21 -17.60 -32.31
C LEU A 30 -11.17 -16.73 -31.60
N VAL A 31 -11.48 -16.30 -30.38
CA VAL A 31 -10.50 -15.62 -29.52
C VAL A 31 -9.52 -16.67 -29.00
N ASP A 32 -8.23 -16.44 -29.20
CA ASP A 32 -7.17 -17.21 -28.56
C ASP A 32 -7.13 -16.85 -27.06
N VAL A 33 -7.92 -17.59 -26.28
CA VAL A 33 -8.09 -17.40 -24.85
C VAL A 33 -6.76 -17.54 -24.10
N ALA A 34 -5.90 -18.47 -24.54
CA ALA A 34 -4.60 -18.69 -23.91
C ALA A 34 -3.68 -17.49 -24.09
N LYS A 35 -3.60 -16.94 -25.31
CA LYS A 35 -2.83 -15.72 -25.60
C LYS A 35 -3.39 -14.50 -24.88
N HIS A 36 -4.72 -14.40 -24.75
CA HIS A 36 -5.35 -13.28 -24.06
C HIS A 36 -5.14 -13.31 -22.54
N LEU A 37 -5.42 -14.45 -21.89
CA LEU A 37 -5.31 -14.59 -20.44
C LEU A 37 -3.85 -14.64 -19.96
N GLY A 38 -2.95 -15.26 -20.73
CA GLY A 38 -1.52 -15.33 -20.37
C GLY A 38 -0.86 -13.95 -20.24
N ASN A 39 -1.31 -12.98 -21.03
CA ASN A 39 -0.80 -11.61 -20.99
C ASN A 39 -1.66 -10.67 -20.11
N LEU A 40 -2.84 -11.11 -19.66
CA LEU A 40 -3.77 -10.24 -18.94
C LEU A 40 -3.19 -9.70 -17.63
N LYS A 41 -2.55 -10.55 -16.81
CA LYS A 41 -1.89 -10.13 -15.56
C LYS A 41 -0.83 -9.06 -15.80
N TYR A 42 0.01 -9.26 -16.81
CA TYR A 42 1.06 -8.31 -17.17
C TYR A 42 0.48 -6.98 -17.63
N ARG A 43 -0.50 -6.97 -18.54
CA ARG A 43 -1.15 -5.74 -19.04
C ARG A 43 -1.87 -4.96 -17.94
N VAL A 44 -2.49 -5.67 -16.98
CA VAL A 44 -3.12 -5.03 -15.82
C VAL A 44 -2.05 -4.39 -14.94
N TRP A 45 -0.97 -5.10 -14.64
CA TRP A 45 0.15 -4.57 -13.86
C TRP A 45 0.82 -3.35 -14.54
N GLU A 46 1.07 -3.40 -15.85
CA GLU A 46 1.63 -2.29 -16.63
C GLU A 46 0.75 -1.03 -16.55
N LYS A 47 -0.57 -1.19 -16.70
CA LYS A 47 -1.52 -0.08 -16.57
C LYS A 47 -1.63 0.43 -15.14
N MET A 48 -1.56 -0.47 -14.15
CA MET A 48 -1.52 -0.09 -12.73
C MET A 48 -0.27 0.72 -12.41
N LEU A 49 0.89 0.40 -13.00
CA LEU A 49 2.14 1.14 -12.78
C LEU A 49 2.02 2.63 -13.14
N GLY A 50 1.24 2.96 -14.17
CA GLY A 50 0.98 4.36 -14.56
C GLY A 50 -0.07 5.08 -13.71
N THR A 51 -0.78 4.38 -12.83
CA THR A 51 -1.91 4.92 -12.05
C THR A 51 -1.67 4.87 -10.55
N VAL A 52 -0.92 3.88 -10.07
CA VAL A 52 -0.66 3.63 -8.65
C VAL A 52 0.71 4.17 -8.28
N GLN A 53 0.74 5.10 -7.34
CA GLN A 53 1.98 5.58 -6.74
C GLN A 53 2.36 4.60 -5.61
N TYR A 54 3.13 3.57 -5.96
CA TYR A 54 3.63 2.60 -4.98
C TYR A 54 4.82 3.19 -4.24
N THR A 55 4.63 3.49 -2.96
CA THR A 55 5.67 4.07 -2.08
C THR A 55 5.78 3.16 -0.86
N PRO A 56 6.53 2.04 -0.95
CA PRO A 56 6.60 1.08 0.15
C PRO A 56 7.26 1.73 1.37
N VAL A 57 6.69 1.49 2.54
CA VAL A 57 7.33 1.87 3.80
C VAL A 57 8.35 0.80 4.15
N THR A 58 9.63 1.13 3.99
CA THR A 58 10.76 0.29 4.40
C THR A 58 11.23 0.75 5.78
N LEU A 59 11.29 -0.16 6.75
CA LEU A 59 11.68 0.13 8.14
C LEU A 59 13.19 0.39 8.26
N ASP A 60 13.58 1.35 9.10
CA ASP A 60 14.99 1.69 9.34
C ASP A 60 15.57 0.95 10.56
N PRO A 61 16.51 0.01 10.37
CA PRO A 61 17.17 -0.72 11.46
C PRO A 61 17.94 0.18 12.45
N ASN A 62 18.37 1.36 12.03
CA ASN A 62 19.10 2.30 12.90
C ASN A 62 18.20 2.96 13.93
N THR A 63 16.90 3.04 13.64
CA THR A 63 15.90 3.60 14.56
C THR A 63 15.28 2.54 15.47
N ALA A 64 15.29 1.27 15.03
CA ALA A 64 14.59 0.19 15.71
C ALA A 64 15.07 -0.03 17.15
N HIS A 65 14.12 -0.06 18.08
CA HIS A 65 14.41 -0.39 19.47
C HIS A 65 15.03 -1.79 19.60
N PRO A 66 15.99 -2.05 20.51
CA PRO A 66 16.70 -3.33 20.59
C PRO A 66 15.83 -4.58 20.83
N LYS A 67 14.59 -4.42 21.31
CA LYS A 67 13.61 -5.51 21.44
C LYS A 67 12.78 -5.77 20.18
N LEU A 68 12.96 -5.00 19.12
CA LEU A 68 12.27 -5.20 17.85
C LEU A 68 13.20 -5.89 16.86
N SER A 69 12.70 -6.95 16.23
CA SER A 69 13.38 -7.60 15.12
C SER A 69 12.63 -7.36 13.83
N LEU A 70 13.39 -6.95 12.82
CA LEU A 70 12.90 -6.68 11.48
C LEU A 70 13.08 -7.92 10.60
N SER A 71 12.20 -8.08 9.60
CA SER A 71 12.39 -9.05 8.52
C SER A 71 13.54 -8.64 7.60
N GLU A 72 14.04 -9.58 6.79
CA GLU A 72 15.14 -9.34 5.84
C GLU A 72 14.78 -8.28 4.78
N ASP A 73 13.51 -8.24 4.36
CA ASP A 73 12.98 -7.27 3.42
C ASP A 73 12.57 -5.93 4.07
N LEU A 74 12.73 -5.81 5.40
CA LEU A 74 12.43 -4.60 6.19
C LEU A 74 10.97 -4.12 6.10
N THR A 75 10.03 -5.02 5.81
CA THR A 75 8.59 -4.70 5.75
C THR A 75 7.83 -5.09 7.01
N SER A 76 8.42 -5.96 7.84
CA SER A 76 7.77 -6.54 9.01
C SER A 76 8.58 -6.31 10.28
N VAL A 77 7.87 -6.19 11.40
CA VAL A 77 8.45 -6.04 12.73
C VAL A 77 7.84 -7.05 13.69
N SER A 78 8.68 -7.63 14.54
CA SER A 78 8.30 -8.55 15.60
C SER A 78 8.93 -8.13 16.93
N TRP A 79 8.22 -8.35 18.02
CA TRP A 79 8.75 -8.08 19.35
C TRP A 79 9.48 -9.30 19.91
N ARG A 80 10.58 -9.06 20.62
CA ARG A 80 11.34 -10.06 21.36
C ARG A 80 11.45 -9.69 22.83
N GLN A 81 11.47 -10.71 23.68
CA GLN A 81 11.63 -10.55 25.12
C GLN A 81 13.03 -10.03 25.48
N GLU A 82 14.05 -10.56 24.81
CA GLU A 82 15.44 -10.20 25.02
C GLU A 82 15.85 -9.00 24.14
N ARG A 83 16.69 -8.12 24.69
CA ARG A 83 17.30 -7.03 23.93
C ARG A 83 18.40 -7.61 23.04
N GLN A 84 18.37 -7.27 21.76
CA GLN A 84 19.44 -7.60 20.82
C GLN A 84 20.67 -6.73 21.09
N GLN A 85 21.85 -7.27 20.79
CA GLN A 85 23.10 -6.52 20.81
C GLN A 85 23.22 -5.72 19.52
N VAL A 86 22.90 -4.43 19.61
CA VAL A 86 22.94 -3.48 18.49
C VAL A 86 23.76 -2.24 18.90
N PRO A 87 24.35 -1.50 17.95
CA PRO A 87 25.08 -0.27 18.26
C PRO A 87 24.18 0.78 18.95
N ASP A 88 24.76 1.51 19.89
CA ASP A 88 24.12 2.65 20.53
C ASP A 88 24.36 3.92 19.69
N ASN A 89 23.46 4.15 18.73
CA ASN A 89 23.50 5.29 17.82
C ASN A 89 22.35 6.27 18.16
N PRO A 90 22.53 7.58 17.93
CA PRO A 90 21.60 8.60 18.41
C PRO A 90 20.20 8.52 17.78
N GLU A 91 20.06 7.89 16.61
CA GLU A 91 18.78 7.71 15.93
C GLU A 91 17.94 6.58 16.55
N ARG A 92 18.53 5.74 17.42
CA ARG A 92 17.88 4.54 17.94
C ARG A 92 16.92 4.87 19.09
N PHE A 93 15.72 4.30 19.04
CA PHE A 93 14.84 4.30 20.20
C PHE A 93 15.37 3.37 21.30
N ASP A 94 15.53 3.88 22.51
CA ASP A 94 15.99 3.13 23.67
C ASP A 94 14.90 2.91 24.74
N GLN A 95 13.96 3.86 24.84
CA GLN A 95 12.88 3.91 25.81
C GLN A 95 11.57 3.30 25.31
N TRP A 96 11.21 3.58 24.05
CA TRP A 96 9.94 3.14 23.45
C TRP A 96 10.19 2.03 22.43
N GLU A 97 9.35 0.97 22.42
CA GLU A 97 9.42 -0.09 21.41
C GLU A 97 8.90 0.39 20.03
N CYS A 98 9.61 1.35 19.44
CA CYS A 98 9.30 1.97 18.16
C CYS A 98 10.38 1.69 17.10
N VAL A 99 9.98 1.84 15.85
CA VAL A 99 10.83 1.84 14.65
C VAL A 99 10.20 2.81 13.65
N LEU A 100 11.01 3.55 12.90
CA LEU A 100 10.55 4.47 11.86
C LEU A 100 10.64 3.83 10.48
N GLY A 101 9.89 4.40 9.54
CA GLY A 101 10.21 4.28 8.12
C GLY A 101 11.53 4.99 7.81
N SER A 102 12.25 4.47 6.83
CA SER A 102 13.54 4.99 6.35
C SER A 102 13.43 6.35 5.66
N GLU A 103 12.26 6.69 5.12
CA GLU A 103 12.01 7.97 4.46
C GLU A 103 10.87 8.73 5.13
N GLY A 104 11.08 10.04 5.31
CA GLY A 104 10.06 10.97 5.78
C GLY A 104 9.40 11.72 4.63
N PHE A 105 8.12 12.01 4.75
CA PHE A 105 7.36 12.77 3.75
C PHE A 105 7.31 14.26 4.08
N ARG A 106 7.59 15.13 3.09
CA ARG A 106 7.54 16.61 3.25
C ARG A 106 6.31 17.26 2.63
N SER A 107 5.66 16.58 1.68
CA SER A 107 4.51 17.08 0.94
C SER A 107 3.80 15.93 0.22
N GLY A 108 2.58 16.16 -0.25
CA GLY A 108 1.79 15.19 -1.01
C GLY A 108 0.83 14.38 -0.13
N ARG A 109 0.21 13.36 -0.72
CA ARG A 109 -0.70 12.43 -0.03
C ARG A 109 -0.13 11.03 -0.14
N HIS A 110 0.15 10.42 1.01
CA HIS A 110 0.77 9.11 1.12
C HIS A 110 -0.18 8.18 1.86
N CYS A 111 -0.18 6.91 1.46
CA CYS A 111 -0.96 5.86 2.11
C CYS A 111 -0.11 4.60 2.17
N TRP A 112 -0.23 3.90 3.30
CA TRP A 112 0.36 2.59 3.51
C TRP A 112 -0.62 1.75 4.30
N ASP A 113 -0.57 0.45 4.06
CA ASP A 113 -1.34 -0.54 4.80
C ASP A 113 -0.40 -1.29 5.73
N ALA A 114 -0.88 -1.65 6.92
CA ALA A 114 -0.14 -2.45 7.88
C ALA A 114 -0.95 -3.71 8.20
N GLU A 115 -0.37 -4.88 7.94
CA GLU A 115 -0.94 -6.14 8.40
C GLU A 115 -0.54 -6.39 9.86
N VAL A 116 -1.54 -6.43 10.73
CA VAL A 116 -1.33 -6.58 12.18
C VAL A 116 -1.41 -8.06 12.59
N GLY A 117 -2.23 -8.87 11.92
CA GLY A 117 -2.45 -10.26 12.31
C GLY A 117 -3.04 -10.40 13.73
N ASN A 118 -2.60 -11.42 14.48
CA ASN A 118 -3.11 -11.73 15.82
C ASN A 118 -2.16 -11.26 16.94
N VAL A 119 -1.86 -9.97 17.00
CA VAL A 119 -1.09 -9.36 18.11
C VAL A 119 -1.99 -8.65 19.10
N ARG A 120 -1.58 -8.69 20.38
CA ARG A 120 -2.34 -8.15 21.51
C ARG A 120 -2.28 -6.62 21.62
N CYS A 121 -1.19 -6.01 21.14
CA CYS A 121 -0.97 -4.57 21.23
C CYS A 121 -0.14 -4.14 20.02
N TRP A 122 -0.53 -3.02 19.40
CA TRP A 122 0.14 -2.41 18.27
C TRP A 122 -0.26 -0.93 18.22
N MET A 123 0.66 -0.10 17.70
CA MET A 123 0.41 1.31 17.42
C MET A 123 1.12 1.65 16.12
N VAL A 124 0.49 2.46 15.28
CA VAL A 124 1.05 2.97 14.02
C VAL A 124 0.66 4.44 13.86
N GLY A 125 1.51 5.23 13.22
CA GLY A 125 1.27 6.66 13.05
C GLY A 125 2.44 7.37 12.38
N VAL A 126 2.39 8.70 12.45
CA VAL A 126 3.42 9.65 12.01
C VAL A 126 3.67 10.69 13.08
#